data_AF-A0A6M4GTY8-F1
#
_entry.id   AF-A0A6M4GTY8-F1
#
_cell.length_a   1.000
_cell.length_b   1.000
_cell.length_c   1.000
_cell.angle_alpha   90.00
_cell.angle_beta   90.00
_cell.angle_gamma   90.00
#
_symmetry.space_group_name_H-M   'P 1'
#
loop_
_entity.id
_entity.type
_entity.pdbx_description
1 polymer ?
#
loop_
_entity_poly.entity_id
_entity_poly.type
_entity_poly.pdbx_seq_one_letter_code
_entity_poly.pdbx_strand_id
1 'polypeptide(L)'
;MKNKTLLLAATLFAASPAFAQVEVCDILKIEEVNTITVQVATKTKTQPTKDGKECQYFDAKQKPVLTLEVRGAKLPKAELDVEAENLQKIYRTSVKPVEVGDGGFWLTSKQELFFRKAKNIVRIVIAPAPDAKTTQARSETIARLVESRLK
;
A
#
# COMPACT_ATOMS: atom_id res chain seq x y z
N MET A 1 -20.76 -9.47 65.55
CA MET A 1 -21.07 -10.26 64.35
C MET A 1 -21.61 -9.29 63.30
N LYS A 2 -20.84 -9.01 62.23
CA LYS A 2 -21.06 -9.50 60.85
C LYS A 2 -22.37 -8.93 60.26
N ASN A 3 -22.44 -8.12 59.20
CA ASN A 3 -21.68 -8.11 57.95
C ASN A 3 -21.82 -6.75 57.23
N LYS A 4 -20.73 -6.23 56.64
CA LYS A 4 -20.76 -5.23 55.57
C LYS A 4 -20.76 -5.97 54.23
N THR A 5 -21.82 -5.82 53.44
CA THR A 5 -21.89 -6.35 52.08
C THR A 5 -21.49 -5.25 51.10
N LEU A 6 -20.28 -5.36 50.55
CA LEU A 6 -19.77 -4.49 49.50
C LEU A 6 -20.19 -5.09 48.14
N LEU A 7 -20.99 -4.38 47.36
CA LEU A 7 -21.29 -4.75 45.97
C LEU A 7 -20.03 -4.51 45.11
N LEU A 8 -19.42 -5.58 44.60
CA LEU A 8 -18.48 -5.50 43.48
C LEU A 8 -19.27 -5.45 42.18
N ALA A 9 -19.29 -4.28 41.53
CA ALA A 9 -19.66 -4.16 40.14
C ALA A 9 -18.49 -4.69 39.28
N ALA A 10 -18.61 -5.90 38.78
CA ALA A 10 -17.68 -6.48 37.81
C ALA A 10 -17.94 -5.85 36.43
N THR A 11 -17.11 -4.89 36.03
CA THR A 11 -17.03 -4.41 34.66
C THR A 11 -16.36 -5.47 33.79
N LEU A 12 -17.17 -6.24 33.06
CA LEU A 12 -16.71 -7.08 31.96
C LEU A 12 -16.20 -6.16 30.83
N PHE A 13 -14.90 -5.89 30.81
CA PHE A 13 -14.22 -5.46 29.60
C PHE A 13 -14.27 -6.61 28.60
N ALA A 14 -15.25 -6.56 27.69
CA ALA A 14 -15.22 -7.34 26.48
C ALA A 14 -13.99 -6.88 25.67
N ALA A 15 -12.90 -7.66 25.75
CA ALA A 15 -11.78 -7.53 24.85
C ALA A 15 -12.25 -7.95 23.45
N SER A 16 -12.77 -6.99 22.69
CA SER A 16 -12.98 -7.18 21.26
C SER A 16 -11.63 -7.50 20.63
N PRO A 17 -11.49 -8.58 19.84
CA PRO A 17 -10.29 -8.80 19.07
C PRO A 17 -10.18 -7.63 18.09
N ALA A 18 -9.20 -6.76 18.31
CA ALA A 18 -8.80 -5.79 17.32
C ALA A 18 -8.37 -6.61 16.10
N PHE A 19 -9.22 -6.61 15.07
CA PHE A 19 -8.78 -6.96 13.72
C PHE A 19 -7.55 -6.10 13.48
N ALA A 20 -6.37 -6.73 13.48
CA ALA A 20 -5.14 -6.09 13.08
C ALA A 20 -5.30 -5.73 11.60
N GLN A 21 -5.88 -4.54 11.34
CA GLN A 21 -5.73 -3.88 10.07
C GLN A 21 -4.23 -3.79 9.87
N VAL A 22 -3.71 -4.50 8.88
CA VAL A 22 -2.29 -4.42 8.51
C VAL A 22 -1.99 -2.94 8.31
N GLU A 23 -1.20 -2.35 9.21
CA GLU A 23 -0.75 -0.98 9.04
C GLU A 23 0.10 -0.96 7.77
N VAL A 24 -0.18 -0.05 6.84
CA VAL A 24 0.40 -0.08 5.48
C VAL A 24 1.94 0.02 5.52
N CYS A 25 2.49 0.66 6.56
CA CYS A 25 3.93 0.73 6.79
C CYS A 25 4.56 -0.56 7.35
N ASP A 26 3.76 -1.51 7.84
CA ASP A 26 4.26 -2.81 8.31
C ASP A 26 4.41 -3.81 7.15
N ILE A 27 3.89 -3.48 5.97
CA ILE A 27 3.97 -4.34 4.77
C ILE A 27 5.42 -4.46 4.28
N LEU A 28 6.19 -3.38 4.26
CA LEU A 28 7.58 -3.38 3.80
C LEU A 28 8.47 -2.76 4.87
N LYS A 29 9.62 -3.36 5.11
CA LYS A 29 10.63 -2.75 5.97
C LYS A 29 11.51 -1.80 5.18
N ILE A 30 12.04 -0.76 5.83
CA ILE A 30 12.91 0.23 5.21
C ILE A 30 14.15 -0.44 4.56
N GLU A 31 14.71 -1.45 5.23
CA GLU A 31 15.90 -2.15 4.73
C GLU A 31 15.64 -2.80 3.37
N GLU A 32 14.44 -3.35 3.17
CA GLU A 32 14.04 -4.01 1.93
C GLU A 32 13.82 -3.01 0.82
N VAL A 33 13.18 -1.87 1.14
CA VAL A 33 13.02 -0.75 0.20
C VAL A 33 14.40 -0.29 -0.28
N ASN A 34 15.35 -0.13 0.63
CA ASN A 34 16.72 0.31 0.32
C ASN A 34 17.53 -0.69 -0.51
N THR A 35 17.14 -1.97 -0.56
CA THR A 35 17.79 -2.93 -1.48
C THR A 35 17.33 -2.78 -2.93
N ILE A 36 16.19 -2.12 -3.17
CA ILE A 36 15.56 -2.03 -4.49
C ILE A 36 15.63 -0.60 -5.05
N THR A 37 15.45 0.42 -4.21
CA THR A 37 15.44 1.83 -4.62
C THR A 37 16.85 2.42 -4.70
N VAL A 38 17.04 3.42 -5.57
CA VAL A 38 18.33 4.15 -5.66
C VAL A 38 18.57 5.02 -4.44
N GLN A 39 17.50 5.67 -3.98
CA GLN A 39 17.55 6.55 -2.82
C GLN A 39 17.42 5.72 -1.55
N VAL A 40 18.11 6.17 -0.51
CA VAL A 40 18.08 5.52 0.81
C VAL A 40 16.95 6.15 1.62
N ALA A 41 15.89 5.37 1.86
CA ALA A 41 14.88 5.69 2.83
C ALA A 41 15.43 5.58 4.26
N THR A 42 15.08 6.56 5.09
CA THR A 42 15.49 6.68 6.50
C THR A 42 14.30 6.82 7.44
N LYS A 43 13.12 7.11 6.90
CA LYS A 43 11.90 7.35 7.68
C LYS A 43 10.67 6.87 6.92
N THR A 44 9.69 6.35 7.65
CA THR A 44 8.34 6.08 7.15
C THR A 44 7.31 7.02 7.77
N LYS A 45 6.20 7.23 7.06
CA LYS A 45 5.04 7.96 7.58
C LYS A 45 3.76 7.37 6.98
N THR A 46 2.82 6.98 7.83
CA THR A 46 1.46 6.66 7.41
C THR A 46 0.69 7.95 7.15
N GLN A 47 -0.03 8.03 6.03
CA GLN A 47 -0.96 9.11 5.73
C GLN A 47 -2.33 8.53 5.34
N PRO A 48 -3.44 9.09 5.84
CA PRO A 48 -4.77 8.72 5.37
C PRO A 48 -4.99 9.26 3.94
N THR A 49 -5.60 8.45 3.07
CA THR A 49 -6.08 8.89 1.75
C THR A 49 -7.61 8.89 1.75
N LYS A 50 -8.22 9.44 0.69
CA LYS A 50 -9.69 9.48 0.57
C LYS A 50 -10.32 8.09 0.63
N ASP A 51 -9.62 7.08 0.11
CA ASP A 51 -10.16 5.73 -0.09
C ASP A 51 -9.36 4.66 0.68
N GLY A 52 -8.34 5.03 1.46
CA GLY A 52 -7.51 4.09 2.19
C GLY A 52 -6.42 4.73 3.06
N LYS A 53 -5.29 4.03 3.17
CA LYS A 53 -4.08 4.52 3.83
C LYS A 53 -2.90 4.34 2.88
N GLU A 54 -1.94 5.24 2.97
CA GLU A 54 -0.64 5.09 2.31
C GLU A 54 0.50 5.13 3.32
N CYS A 55 1.57 4.42 3.00
CA CYS A 55 2.86 4.55 3.66
C CYS A 55 3.84 5.23 2.71
N GLN A 56 4.42 6.33 3.16
CA GLN A 56 5.45 7.06 2.45
C GLN A 56 6.80 6.81 3.11
N TYR A 57 7.79 6.45 2.29
CA TYR A 57 9.19 6.24 2.66
C TYR A 57 9.97 7.46 2.21
N PHE A 58 10.74 8.06 3.10
CA PHE A 58 11.45 9.31 2.87
C PHE A 58 12.95 9.15 3.01
N ASP A 59 13.71 9.87 2.18
CA ASP A 59 15.14 10.04 2.37
C ASP A 59 15.45 11.00 3.55
N ALA A 60 16.73 11.18 3.86
CA ALA A 60 17.18 12.08 4.92
C ALA A 60 16.79 13.56 4.68
N LYS A 61 16.48 13.94 3.43
CA LYS A 61 16.03 15.28 3.01
C LYS A 61 14.51 15.39 2.93
N GLN A 62 13.77 14.40 3.45
CA GLN A 62 12.31 14.33 3.40
C GLN A 62 11.73 14.27 1.98
N LYS A 63 12.50 13.75 1.01
CA LYS A 63 11.98 13.46 -0.33
C LYS A 63 11.38 12.05 -0.39
N PRO A 64 10.23 11.86 -1.06
CA PRO A 64 9.62 10.55 -1.17
C PRO A 64 10.47 9.62 -2.04
N VAL A 65 10.82 8.47 -1.48
CA VAL A 65 11.56 7.37 -2.11
C VAL A 65 10.60 6.33 -2.67
N LEU A 66 9.57 6.00 -1.88
CA LEU A 66 8.50 5.07 -2.21
C LEU A 66 7.21 5.57 -1.55
N THR A 67 6.10 5.50 -2.27
CA THR A 67 4.75 5.58 -1.72
C THR A 67 4.04 4.27 -2.04
N LEU A 68 3.57 3.61 -0.99
CA LEU A 68 2.74 2.42 -1.05
C LEU A 68 1.36 2.78 -0.56
N GLU A 69 0.37 2.78 -1.44
CA GLU A 69 -1.03 2.98 -1.08
C GLU A 69 -1.77 1.65 -1.13
N VAL A 70 -2.58 1.39 -0.09
CA VAL A 70 -3.47 0.23 -0.04
C VAL A 70 -4.87 0.74 0.28
N ARG A 71 -5.80 0.49 -0.65
CA ARG A 71 -7.20 0.87 -0.50
C ARG A 71 -8.11 -0.33 -0.71
N GLY A 72 -9.25 -0.33 -0.04
CA GLY A 72 -10.28 -1.36 -0.24
C GLY A 72 -10.90 -1.24 -1.63
N ALA A 73 -11.01 -2.36 -2.34
CA ALA A 73 -11.80 -2.47 -3.56
C ALA A 73 -13.29 -2.49 -3.18
N LYS A 74 -14.08 -1.60 -3.80
CA LYS A 74 -15.53 -1.48 -3.60
C LYS A 74 -16.30 -2.42 -4.53
N LEU A 75 -15.74 -2.72 -5.70
CA LEU A 75 -16.33 -3.58 -6.73
C LEU A 75 -15.41 -4.79 -7.01
N PRO A 76 -15.95 -5.90 -7.58
CA PRO A 76 -15.13 -7.05 -7.97
C PRO A 76 -14.10 -6.68 -9.06
N LYS A 77 -13.26 -7.64 -9.46
CA LYS A 77 -12.06 -7.53 -10.35
C LYS A 77 -12.07 -6.37 -11.37
N ALA A 78 -13.22 -6.10 -12.00
CA ALA A 78 -13.46 -4.99 -12.93
C ALA A 78 -13.06 -3.59 -12.42
N GLU A 79 -12.98 -3.33 -11.10
CA GLU A 79 -12.60 -1.99 -10.61
C GLU A 79 -11.20 -1.58 -11.09
N LEU A 80 -10.25 -2.52 -11.14
CA LEU A 80 -8.89 -2.23 -11.58
C LEU A 80 -8.82 -1.97 -13.10
N ASP A 81 -9.65 -2.69 -13.88
CA ASP A 81 -9.76 -2.47 -15.33
C ASP A 81 -10.37 -1.09 -15.63
N VAL A 82 -11.42 -0.70 -14.90
CA VAL A 82 -12.03 0.63 -14.98
C VAL A 82 -11.04 1.72 -14.57
N GLU A 83 -10.25 1.50 -13.53
CA GLU A 83 -9.18 2.41 -13.12
C GLU A 83 -8.15 2.58 -14.24
N ALA A 84 -7.69 1.48 -14.85
CA ALA A 84 -6.76 1.52 -15.96
C ALA A 84 -7.32 2.35 -17.14
N GLU A 85 -8.57 2.09 -17.55
CA GLU A 85 -9.23 2.84 -18.63
C GLU A 85 -9.36 4.34 -18.30
N ASN A 86 -9.73 4.68 -17.07
CA ASN A 86 -9.88 6.07 -16.64
C ASN A 86 -8.54 6.79 -16.64
N LEU A 87 -7.49 6.16 -16.12
CA LEU A 87 -6.14 6.75 -16.09
C LEU A 87 -5.57 6.94 -17.50
N GLN A 88 -5.83 6.01 -18.42
CA GLN A 88 -5.48 6.19 -19.84
C GLN A 88 -6.16 7.43 -20.44
N LYS A 89 -7.46 7.60 -20.18
CA LYS A 89 -8.24 8.74 -20.68
C LYS A 89 -7.78 10.07 -20.09
N ILE A 90 -7.59 10.12 -18.76
CA ILE A 90 -7.20 11.34 -18.03
C ILE A 90 -5.79 11.79 -18.42
N TYR A 91 -4.83 10.87 -18.43
CA TYR A 91 -3.42 11.20 -18.70
C TYR A 91 -3.04 11.08 -20.17
N ARG A 92 -3.99 10.72 -21.05
CA ARG A 92 -3.77 10.51 -22.49
C ARG A 92 -2.52 9.65 -22.74
N THR A 93 -2.44 8.53 -22.02
CA THR A 93 -1.26 7.67 -21.98
C THR A 93 -1.64 6.21 -22.15
N SER A 94 -0.63 5.35 -22.34
CA SER A 94 -0.81 3.91 -22.33
C SER A 94 -0.58 3.33 -20.94
N VAL A 95 -1.36 2.30 -20.61
CA VAL A 95 -0.99 1.36 -19.56
C VAL A 95 -0.34 0.13 -20.20
N LYS A 96 0.56 -0.51 -19.48
CA LYS A 96 1.13 -1.80 -19.87
C LYS A 96 0.69 -2.84 -18.85
N PRO A 97 0.17 -4.01 -19.26
CA PRO A 97 -0.11 -5.07 -18.30
C PRO A 97 1.19 -5.53 -17.64
N VAL A 98 1.11 -5.91 -16.36
CA VAL A 98 2.22 -6.51 -15.60
C VAL A 98 1.74 -7.76 -14.86
N GLU A 99 2.62 -8.74 -14.72
CA GLU A 99 2.33 -10.01 -14.04
C GLU A 99 2.53 -9.87 -12.52
N VAL A 100 1.71 -9.03 -11.89
CA VAL A 100 1.65 -8.88 -10.42
C VAL A 100 0.20 -8.79 -9.99
N GLY A 101 -0.17 -9.60 -9.00
CA GLY A 101 -1.54 -9.72 -8.50
C GLY A 101 -2.58 -10.03 -9.60
N ASP A 102 -3.83 -9.69 -9.31
CA ASP A 102 -4.94 -9.86 -10.23
C ASP A 102 -5.06 -8.62 -11.14
N GLY A 103 -4.61 -8.71 -12.38
CA GLY A 103 -4.82 -7.67 -13.41
C GLY A 103 -3.92 -6.44 -13.26
N GLY A 104 -2.71 -6.61 -12.71
CA GLY A 104 -1.77 -5.51 -12.54
C GLY A 104 -1.44 -4.77 -13.83
N PHE A 105 -1.24 -3.45 -13.72
CA PHE A 105 -0.79 -2.62 -14.84
C PHE A 105 0.19 -1.52 -14.40
N TRP A 106 1.00 -1.07 -15.36
CA TRP A 106 1.93 0.03 -15.27
C TRP A 106 1.42 1.24 -16.04
N LEU A 107 1.27 2.38 -15.36
CA LEU A 107 0.89 3.65 -15.97
C LEU A 107 2.12 4.41 -16.47
N THR A 108 2.31 4.45 -17.79
CA THR A 108 3.58 4.90 -18.39
C THR A 108 3.93 6.35 -18.10
N SER A 109 2.97 7.29 -18.18
CA SER A 109 3.25 8.72 -18.01
C SER A 109 3.60 9.14 -16.58
N LYS A 110 3.08 8.41 -15.59
CA LYS A 110 3.30 8.70 -14.16
C LYS A 110 4.31 7.78 -13.50
N GLN A 111 4.69 6.69 -14.17
CA GLN A 111 5.57 5.66 -13.64
C GLN A 111 5.02 5.04 -12.34
N GLU A 112 3.75 4.65 -12.39
CA GLU A 112 3.03 4.08 -11.24
C GLU A 112 2.57 2.67 -11.57
N LEU A 113 2.68 1.77 -10.60
CA LEU A 113 2.21 0.39 -10.72
C LEU A 113 0.96 0.21 -9.88
N PHE A 114 -0.06 -0.39 -10.47
CA PHE A 114 -1.31 -0.74 -9.82
C PHE A 114 -1.51 -2.25 -9.92
N PHE A 115 -2.01 -2.87 -8.84
CA PHE A 115 -2.49 -4.25 -8.90
C PHE A 115 -3.55 -4.49 -7.85
N ARG A 116 -4.28 -5.60 -7.99
CA ARG A 116 -5.27 -6.04 -7.01
C ARG A 116 -4.76 -7.29 -6.32
N LYS A 117 -4.98 -7.36 -5.01
CA LYS A 117 -4.76 -8.58 -4.21
C LYS A 117 -5.90 -8.70 -3.20
N ALA A 118 -6.56 -9.85 -3.19
CA ALA A 118 -7.75 -10.09 -2.38
C ALA A 118 -8.82 -8.98 -2.59
N LYS A 119 -9.12 -8.22 -1.54
CA LYS A 119 -10.08 -7.08 -1.58
C LYS A 119 -9.37 -5.72 -1.59
N ASN A 120 -8.10 -5.66 -1.95
CA ASN A 120 -7.32 -4.44 -1.95
C ASN A 120 -6.84 -4.08 -3.36
N ILE A 121 -6.90 -2.79 -3.68
CA ILE A 121 -6.15 -2.19 -4.78
C ILE A 121 -4.91 -1.55 -4.17
N VAL A 122 -3.77 -1.88 -4.77
CA VAL A 122 -2.46 -1.42 -4.35
C VAL A 122 -1.91 -0.49 -5.43
N ARG A 123 -1.37 0.64 -5.01
CA ARG A 123 -0.64 1.56 -5.88
C ARG A 123 0.77 1.75 -5.33
N ILE A 124 1.75 1.64 -6.22
CA ILE A 124 3.18 1.79 -5.92
C ILE A 124 3.74 2.91 -6.78
N VAL A 125 4.37 3.87 -6.11
CA VAL A 125 5.09 4.98 -6.74
C VAL A 125 6.49 5.00 -6.16
N ILE A 126 7.51 4.84 -7.01
CA ILE A 126 8.90 4.98 -6.57
C ILE A 126 9.50 6.24 -7.16
N ALA A 127 10.53 6.78 -6.50
CA ALA A 127 11.32 7.84 -7.08
C ALA A 127 11.89 7.39 -8.45
N PRO A 128 11.70 8.19 -9.50
CA PRO A 128 12.04 7.76 -10.86
C PRO A 128 13.54 7.54 -11.02
N ALA A 129 13.90 6.47 -11.72
CA ALA A 129 15.25 6.25 -12.23
C ALA A 129 15.49 7.06 -13.52
N PRO A 130 16.74 7.16 -14.02
CA PRO A 130 17.04 7.83 -15.28
C PRO A 130 16.26 7.27 -16.47
N ASP A 131 15.89 5.99 -16.43
CA ASP A 131 15.09 5.33 -17.44
C ASP A 131 13.83 4.68 -16.84
N ALA A 132 12.73 4.77 -17.59
CA ALA A 132 11.42 4.27 -17.14
C ALA A 132 11.36 2.74 -17.02
N LYS A 133 12.21 2.01 -17.76
CA LYS A 133 12.24 0.53 -17.71
C LYS A 133 12.80 0.06 -16.37
N THR A 134 13.84 0.70 -15.86
CA THR A 134 14.40 0.44 -14.54
C THR A 134 13.41 0.84 -13.45
N THR A 135 12.71 1.97 -13.58
CA THR A 135 11.64 2.32 -12.63
C THR A 135 10.57 1.23 -12.60
N GLN A 136 10.09 0.79 -13.76
CA GLN A 136 9.08 -0.27 -13.86
C GLN A 136 9.55 -1.58 -13.20
N ALA A 137 10.75 -2.06 -13.52
CA ALA A 137 11.28 -3.32 -12.96
C ALA A 137 11.42 -3.28 -11.43
N ARG A 138 11.84 -2.15 -10.87
CA ARG A 138 11.91 -1.93 -9.43
C ARG A 138 10.53 -1.88 -8.79
N SER A 139 9.58 -1.18 -9.41
CA SER A 139 8.18 -1.16 -8.96
C SER A 139 7.58 -2.54 -8.96
N GLU A 140 7.81 -3.36 -10.00
CA GLU A 140 7.35 -4.75 -10.05
C GLU A 140 7.98 -5.61 -8.95
N THR A 141 9.27 -5.41 -8.64
CA THR A 141 9.95 -6.10 -7.55
C THR A 141 9.33 -5.77 -6.20
N ILE A 142 9.08 -4.48 -5.93
CA ILE A 142 8.36 -4.03 -4.72
C ILE A 142 6.94 -4.63 -4.71
N ALA A 143 6.25 -4.61 -5.85
CA ALA A 143 4.89 -5.08 -5.97
C ALA A 143 4.76 -6.57 -5.64
N ARG A 144 5.69 -7.41 -6.09
CA ARG A 144 5.73 -8.83 -5.72
C ARG A 144 5.99 -9.05 -4.23
N LEU A 145 6.85 -8.24 -3.60
CA LEU A 145 7.05 -8.30 -2.15
C LEU A 145 5.76 -7.94 -1.39
N VAL A 146 5.09 -6.86 -1.79
CA VAL A 146 3.81 -6.46 -1.22
C VAL A 146 2.75 -7.54 -1.44
N GLU A 147 2.65 -8.07 -2.66
CA GLU A 147 1.70 -9.12 -3.00
C GLU A 147 1.87 -10.36 -2.13
N SER A 148 3.12 -10.76 -1.85
CA SER A 148 3.42 -11.92 -1.00
C SER A 148 2.97 -11.76 0.46
N ARG A 149 2.71 -10.52 0.92
CA ARG A 149 2.40 -10.16 2.31
C ARG A 149 0.96 -9.75 2.51
N LEU A 150 0.29 -9.32 1.44
CA LEU A 150 -1.13 -9.06 1.44
C LEU A 150 -1.91 -10.38 1.33
N LYS A 151 -2.67 -10.68 2.38
CA LYS A 151 -3.56 -11.84 2.46
C LYS A 151 -4.87 -11.59 1.72
#